data_AF-A0A524IIV8-F1
#
_entry.id   AF-A0A524IIV8-F1
#
_cell.length_a   1.000
_cell.length_b   1.000
_cell.length_c   1.000
_cell.angle_alpha   90.00
_cell.angle_beta   90.00
_cell.angle_gamma   90.00
#
_symmetry.space_group_name_H-M   'P 1'
#
loop_
_entity.id
_entity.type
_entity.pdbx_description
1 polymer ?
#
loop_
_entity_poly.entity_id
_entity_poly.type
_entity_poly.pdbx_seq_one_letter_code
_entity_poly.pdbx_strand_id
1 'polypeptide(L)'
;MSPNFKKEGQSSVGAQVMEPPIAFKTSQPESTAKSNTPPGKGSEADPQLLLALLQLEGQVRVAQTVKELCFLLANDTRRLIGFRQACVLSIGKHLVAACQVEVVSSVAVVDRKAPMVQWIEEVVASLWENQALQAPCHLSVEQCPKHLQADWKRFAFPHVLWCPIIWGNQRAMGGIWLAREHPWQEAEIQVVRRLTETVAHAWNALGKKKTSVKHWTVSKRWLWFGLALLVGVMCVPVRLSTLAPVEVVARDPAVVTAPLDGVIAEILVDPNTAVQEGETIFRYEDTTFRNDYEVAEKNLAVGFMEYRKVTQGAFLDDESGASMP
;
A
#
# COMPACT_ATOMS: atom_id res chain seq x y z
N MET A 1 19.33 18.82 -102.96
CA MET A 1 20.66 18.18 -102.88
C MET A 1 20.42 16.69 -102.71
N SER A 2 20.24 15.98 -103.82
CA SER A 2 20.28 14.51 -103.92
C SER A 2 21.75 14.04 -103.91
N PRO A 3 22.12 12.75 -104.03
CA PRO A 3 21.32 11.51 -104.03
C PRO A 3 21.96 10.32 -103.25
N ASN A 4 21.19 9.23 -103.20
CA ASN A 4 21.61 7.82 -103.29
C ASN A 4 23.01 7.56 -103.89
N PHE A 5 23.74 6.60 -103.30
CA PHE A 5 24.62 5.72 -104.09
C PHE A 5 24.58 4.27 -103.59
N LYS A 6 24.27 3.42 -104.57
CA LYS A 6 24.30 1.97 -104.61
C LYS A 6 25.55 1.60 -105.42
N LYS A 7 26.35 0.61 -105.01
CA LYS A 7 26.89 -0.46 -105.89
C LYS A 7 28.03 -1.28 -105.26
N GLU A 8 27.96 -2.58 -105.57
CA GLU A 8 29.03 -3.53 -105.92
C GLU A 8 30.08 -3.82 -104.83
N GLY A 9 30.43 -5.07 -104.53
CA GLY A 9 30.39 -6.30 -105.31
C GLY A 9 31.76 -6.99 -105.19
N GLN A 10 31.74 -8.33 -105.25
CA GLN A 10 32.88 -9.28 -105.26
C GLN A 10 33.39 -9.73 -103.88
N SER A 11 33.17 -10.98 -103.43
CA SER A 11 33.41 -12.32 -104.01
C SER A 11 34.86 -12.80 -103.87
N SER A 12 35.09 -13.72 -102.92
CA SER A 12 35.85 -14.96 -103.10
C SER A 12 35.37 -15.93 -102.01
N VAL A 13 34.64 -17.00 -102.35
CA VAL A 13 35.15 -18.37 -102.64
C VAL A 13 35.97 -18.89 -101.46
N GLY A 14 35.64 -19.96 -100.73
CA GLY A 14 34.77 -21.11 -101.00
C GLY A 14 35.55 -22.38 -100.61
N ALA A 15 34.98 -23.19 -99.70
CA ALA A 15 35.19 -24.64 -99.51
C ALA A 15 34.50 -25.02 -98.18
N GLN A 16 33.27 -25.56 -98.20
CA GLN A 16 32.94 -27.00 -98.27
C GLN A 16 33.51 -27.81 -97.09
N VAL A 17 32.82 -28.75 -96.42
CA VAL A 17 31.51 -29.41 -96.52
C VAL A 17 31.39 -30.29 -95.24
N MET A 18 30.16 -30.64 -94.84
CA MET A 18 29.72 -31.95 -94.29
C MET A 18 28.95 -31.91 -92.94
N GLU A 19 27.62 -31.82 -93.04
CA GLU A 19 26.65 -32.64 -92.26
C GLU A 19 26.25 -33.86 -93.14
N PRO A 20 25.42 -34.88 -92.73
CA PRO A 20 24.63 -35.18 -91.50
C PRO A 20 24.87 -36.67 -91.04
N PRO A 21 24.00 -37.49 -90.34
CA PRO A 21 22.61 -37.29 -89.90
C PRO A 21 22.13 -37.84 -88.51
N ILE A 22 21.08 -37.18 -88.00
CA ILE A 22 19.78 -37.66 -87.45
C ILE A 22 19.72 -38.96 -86.62
N ALA A 23 19.24 -38.87 -85.36
CA ALA A 23 18.18 -39.74 -84.80
C ALA A 23 17.65 -39.26 -83.43
N PHE A 24 16.33 -39.13 -83.34
CA PHE A 24 15.52 -38.93 -82.13
C PHE A 24 15.70 -40.03 -81.07
N LYS A 25 15.72 -39.67 -79.78
CA LYS A 25 15.16 -40.49 -78.69
C LYS A 25 14.53 -39.62 -77.60
N THR A 26 13.25 -39.85 -77.37
CA THR A 26 12.50 -39.46 -76.18
C THR A 26 12.85 -40.42 -75.04
N SER A 27 13.20 -39.91 -73.86
CA SER A 27 13.12 -40.66 -72.60
C SER A 27 13.03 -39.71 -71.39
N GLN A 28 12.13 -40.09 -70.49
CA GLN A 28 11.70 -39.45 -69.24
C GLN A 28 12.83 -39.14 -68.23
N PRO A 29 12.55 -38.33 -67.18
CA PRO A 29 13.58 -37.80 -66.30
C PRO A 29 13.88 -38.75 -65.14
N GLU A 30 15.17 -38.95 -64.81
CA GLU A 30 15.56 -39.46 -63.50
C GLU A 30 16.89 -38.85 -63.04
N SER A 31 16.75 -38.01 -62.01
CA SER A 31 17.63 -37.83 -60.85
C SER A 31 19.17 -37.88 -61.03
N THR A 32 19.84 -36.74 -60.83
CA THR A 32 20.54 -36.48 -59.55
C THR A 32 21.23 -35.11 -59.52
N ALA A 33 21.14 -34.50 -58.33
CA ALA A 33 22.05 -33.51 -57.76
C ALA A 33 22.11 -32.11 -58.39
N LYS A 34 21.33 -31.18 -57.83
CA LYS A 34 21.85 -30.01 -57.10
C LYS A 34 20.73 -29.18 -56.42
N SER A 35 21.08 -28.72 -55.22
CA SER A 35 20.46 -27.68 -54.39
C SER A 35 19.03 -27.90 -53.87
N ASN A 36 18.87 -28.84 -52.94
CA ASN A 36 17.85 -28.68 -51.90
C ASN A 36 18.40 -27.74 -50.82
N THR A 37 18.35 -26.44 -51.09
CA THR A 37 18.26 -25.46 -50.01
C THR A 37 16.93 -25.73 -49.30
N PRO A 38 16.88 -26.02 -48.00
CA PRO A 38 15.60 -26.20 -47.33
C PRO A 38 14.80 -24.89 -47.49
N PRO A 39 13.49 -24.96 -47.80
CA PRO A 39 12.67 -23.77 -47.76
C PRO A 39 12.79 -23.21 -46.34
N GLY A 40 13.21 -21.95 -46.23
CA GLY A 40 13.32 -21.27 -44.96
C GLY A 40 12.02 -21.47 -44.20
N LYS A 41 12.10 -22.10 -43.02
CA LYS A 41 10.98 -22.21 -42.10
C LYS A 41 10.44 -20.79 -41.90
N GLY A 42 9.29 -20.49 -42.52
CA GLY A 42 8.49 -19.36 -42.09
C GLY A 42 8.29 -19.53 -40.59
N SER A 43 8.61 -18.50 -39.82
CA SER A 43 8.48 -18.47 -38.36
C SER A 43 7.12 -19.04 -37.98
N GLU A 44 7.06 -20.33 -37.62
CA GLU A 44 5.84 -20.96 -37.13
C GLU A 44 5.49 -20.22 -35.84
N ALA A 45 4.42 -19.43 -35.89
CA ALA A 45 3.97 -18.68 -34.73
C ALA A 45 3.72 -19.69 -33.60
N ASP A 46 4.45 -19.55 -32.48
CA ASP A 46 4.35 -20.46 -31.37
C ASP A 46 2.88 -20.50 -30.88
N PRO A 47 2.16 -21.63 -31.07
CA PRO A 47 0.75 -21.71 -30.73
C PRO A 47 0.52 -21.48 -29.23
N GLN A 48 1.53 -21.74 -28.39
CA GLN A 48 1.45 -21.50 -26.95
C GLN A 48 1.50 -20.01 -26.62
N LEU A 49 2.35 -19.24 -27.31
CA LEU A 49 2.43 -17.79 -27.14
C LEU A 49 1.13 -17.11 -27.59
N LEU A 50 0.57 -17.55 -28.72
CA LEU A 50 -0.72 -17.04 -29.21
C LEU A 50 -1.85 -17.35 -28.22
N LEU A 51 -1.90 -18.57 -27.68
CA LEU A 51 -2.89 -18.95 -26.67
C LEU A 51 -2.73 -18.11 -25.39
N ALA A 52 -1.50 -17.90 -24.93
CA ALA A 52 -1.22 -17.05 -23.77
C ALA A 52 -1.68 -15.60 -23.99
N LEU A 53 -1.45 -15.04 -25.19
CA LEU A 53 -1.91 -13.71 -25.56
C LEU A 53 -3.44 -13.62 -25.53
N LEU A 54 -4.15 -14.58 -26.14
CA LEU A 54 -5.61 -14.61 -26.17
C LEU A 54 -6.21 -14.76 -24.76
N GLN A 55 -5.61 -15.60 -23.91
CA GLN A 55 -6.01 -15.73 -22.51
C GLN A 55 -5.84 -14.40 -21.76
N LEU A 56 -4.72 -13.73 -21.96
CA LEU A 56 -4.43 -12.45 -21.32
C LEU A 56 -5.39 -11.35 -21.79
N GLU A 57 -5.66 -11.26 -23.10
CA GLU A 57 -6.67 -10.36 -23.67
C GLU A 57 -8.08 -10.66 -23.12
N GLY A 58 -8.38 -11.93 -22.83
CA GLY A 58 -9.61 -12.35 -22.15
C GLY A 58 -9.68 -11.80 -20.71
N GLN A 59 -8.63 -11.98 -19.92
CA GLN A 59 -8.58 -11.51 -18.54
C GLN A 59 -8.61 -9.97 -18.45
N VAL A 60 -7.90 -9.27 -19.35
CA VAL A 60 -7.95 -7.80 -19.47
C VAL A 60 -9.37 -7.28 -19.64
N ARG A 61 -10.23 -8.01 -20.38
CA ARG A 61 -11.63 -7.63 -20.61
C ARG A 61 -12.54 -7.88 -19.40
N VAL A 62 -12.18 -8.82 -18.53
CA VAL A 62 -12.95 -9.18 -17.33
C VAL A 62 -12.57 -8.32 -16.12
N ALA A 63 -11.39 -7.71 -16.12
CA ALA A 63 -10.91 -6.85 -15.05
C ALA A 63 -11.94 -5.77 -14.66
N GLN A 64 -12.19 -5.61 -13.36
CA GLN A 64 -13.26 -4.76 -12.84
C GLN A 64 -12.76 -3.37 -12.42
N THR A 65 -11.46 -3.22 -12.17
CA THR A 65 -10.87 -1.97 -11.72
C THR A 65 -9.60 -1.64 -12.48
N VAL A 66 -9.27 -0.34 -12.56
CA VAL A 66 -8.01 0.12 -13.18
C VAL A 66 -6.80 -0.45 -12.43
N LYS A 67 -6.86 -0.55 -11.09
CA LYS A 67 -5.76 -1.12 -10.29
C LYS A 67 -5.50 -2.59 -10.62
N GLU A 68 -6.57 -3.38 -10.71
CA GLU A 68 -6.50 -4.79 -11.11
C GLU A 68 -5.92 -4.94 -12.53
N LEU A 69 -6.37 -4.09 -13.46
CA LEU A 69 -5.85 -4.06 -14.83
C LEU A 69 -4.35 -3.74 -14.88
N CYS A 70 -3.89 -2.73 -14.12
CA CYS A 70 -2.47 -2.40 -14.02
C CYS A 70 -1.66 -3.55 -13.40
N PHE A 71 -2.22 -4.22 -12.40
CA PHE A 71 -1.56 -5.35 -11.74
C PHE A 71 -1.42 -6.56 -12.65
N LEU A 72 -2.48 -6.89 -13.38
CA LEU A 72 -2.46 -7.93 -14.40
C LEU A 72 -1.43 -7.61 -15.49
N LEU A 73 -1.43 -6.37 -16.01
CA LEU A 73 -0.46 -5.95 -17.01
C LEU A 73 0.99 -6.07 -16.51
N ALA A 74 1.29 -5.64 -15.28
CA ALA A 74 2.65 -5.68 -14.74
C ALA A 74 3.18 -7.11 -14.51
N ASN A 75 2.30 -8.06 -14.17
CA ASN A 75 2.71 -9.41 -13.76
C ASN A 75 2.54 -10.46 -14.86
N ASP A 76 1.38 -10.46 -15.54
CA ASP A 76 1.04 -11.53 -16.48
C ASP A 76 1.66 -11.33 -17.86
N THR A 77 2.17 -10.14 -18.18
CA THR A 77 3.01 -9.91 -19.37
C THR A 77 4.23 -10.84 -19.40
N ARG A 78 4.68 -11.36 -18.24
CA ARG A 78 5.81 -12.29 -18.16
C ARG A 78 5.52 -13.62 -18.87
N ARG A 79 4.23 -13.96 -19.05
CA ARG A 79 3.80 -15.15 -19.80
C ARG A 79 4.02 -14.99 -21.31
N LEU A 80 4.17 -13.75 -21.79
CA LEU A 80 4.41 -13.44 -23.20
C LEU A 80 5.89 -13.18 -23.48
N ILE A 81 6.55 -12.43 -22.59
CA ILE A 81 7.91 -11.96 -22.79
C ILE A 81 8.71 -12.02 -21.48
N GLY A 82 9.96 -12.46 -21.57
CA GLY A 82 10.88 -12.46 -20.43
C GLY A 82 11.34 -11.04 -20.09
N PHE A 83 11.08 -10.62 -18.84
CA PHE A 83 11.59 -9.37 -18.28
C PHE A 83 11.98 -9.53 -16.82
N ARG A 84 12.93 -8.71 -16.36
CA ARG A 84 13.33 -8.65 -14.95
C ARG A 84 12.40 -7.77 -14.14
N GLN A 85 12.04 -6.63 -14.69
CA GLN A 85 11.22 -5.63 -14.01
C GLN A 85 10.18 -5.06 -14.97
N ALA A 86 8.94 -4.93 -14.48
CA ALA A 86 7.91 -4.15 -15.13
C ALA A 86 7.37 -3.09 -14.17
N CYS A 87 7.15 -1.87 -14.67
CA CYS A 87 6.45 -0.82 -13.95
C CYS A 87 5.32 -0.31 -14.85
N VAL A 88 4.10 -0.21 -14.32
CA VAL A 88 2.97 0.40 -15.02
C VAL A 88 2.75 1.78 -14.45
N LEU A 89 2.74 2.78 -15.33
CA LEU A 89 2.58 4.17 -14.99
C LEU A 89 1.26 4.70 -15.51
N SER A 90 0.61 5.56 -14.72
CA SER A 90 -0.49 6.39 -15.14
C SER A 90 0.03 7.79 -15.51
N ILE A 91 -0.54 8.38 -16.56
CA ILE A 91 -0.19 9.73 -17.04
C ILE A 91 -1.49 10.53 -17.09
N GLY A 92 -1.49 11.72 -16.49
CA GLY A 92 -2.70 12.54 -16.49
C GLY A 92 -2.59 13.86 -15.75
N LYS A 93 -3.31 14.87 -16.26
CA LYS A 93 -3.35 16.23 -15.69
C LYS A 93 -3.98 16.32 -14.29
N HIS A 94 -4.65 15.26 -13.84
CA HIS A 94 -5.32 15.20 -12.53
C HIS A 94 -4.52 14.42 -11.48
N LEU A 95 -3.32 13.95 -11.83
CA LEU A 95 -2.42 13.27 -10.90
C LEU A 95 -1.60 14.30 -10.12
N VAL A 96 -1.13 13.91 -8.94
CA VAL A 96 -0.27 14.75 -8.08
C VAL A 96 1.06 15.08 -8.77
N ALA A 97 1.54 14.17 -9.63
CA ALA A 97 2.68 14.35 -10.53
C ALA A 97 2.24 14.02 -11.97
N ALA A 98 2.90 14.58 -12.98
CA ALA A 98 2.53 14.39 -14.39
C ALA A 98 2.49 12.90 -14.80
N CYS A 99 3.35 12.10 -14.19
CA CYS A 99 3.41 10.65 -14.30
C CYS A 99 3.46 10.02 -12.91
N GLN A 100 2.82 8.87 -12.72
CA GLN A 100 2.80 8.15 -11.45
C GLN A 100 2.92 6.65 -11.69
N VAL A 101 3.80 5.96 -10.94
CA VAL A 101 3.87 4.50 -10.95
C VAL A 101 2.71 3.96 -10.12
N GLU A 102 1.84 3.18 -10.75
CA GLU A 102 0.70 2.52 -10.11
C GLU A 102 1.08 1.15 -9.56
N VAL A 103 1.86 0.38 -10.34
CA VAL A 103 2.25 -0.99 -10.01
C VAL A 103 3.69 -1.25 -10.44
N VAL A 104 4.40 -2.00 -9.61
CA VAL A 104 5.70 -2.62 -9.93
C VAL A 104 5.51 -4.14 -9.91
N SER A 105 6.10 -4.85 -10.87
CA SER A 105 6.02 -6.31 -10.98
C SER A 105 6.45 -6.99 -9.68
N SER A 106 5.70 -8.02 -9.27
CA SER A 106 5.92 -8.80 -8.05
C SER A 106 5.78 -8.02 -6.73
N VAL A 107 5.26 -6.79 -6.75
CA VAL A 107 5.04 -5.98 -5.55
C VAL A 107 3.55 -5.69 -5.37
N ALA A 108 3.01 -5.99 -4.18
CA ALA A 108 1.59 -5.79 -3.90
C ALA A 108 1.20 -4.32 -3.71
N VAL A 109 2.08 -3.53 -3.07
CA VAL A 109 1.87 -2.10 -2.81
C VAL A 109 3.15 -1.33 -3.13
N VAL A 110 3.06 -0.37 -4.04
CA VAL A 110 4.20 0.45 -4.43
C VAL A 110 4.48 1.51 -3.37
N ASP A 111 5.70 1.52 -2.82
CA ASP A 111 6.19 2.63 -2.01
C ASP A 111 6.63 3.79 -2.92
N ARG A 112 5.84 4.86 -2.92
CA ARG A 112 6.09 6.08 -3.72
C ARG A 112 7.31 6.88 -3.24
N LYS A 113 7.80 6.62 -2.03
CA LYS A 113 9.01 7.26 -1.51
C LYS A 113 10.29 6.49 -1.86
N ALA A 114 10.16 5.33 -2.51
CA ALA A 114 11.32 4.56 -2.94
C ALA A 114 12.10 5.35 -4.02
N PRO A 115 13.43 5.51 -3.87
CA PRO A 115 14.25 6.28 -4.82
C PRO A 115 14.12 5.82 -6.27
N MET A 116 14.02 4.51 -6.51
CA MET A 116 13.82 3.93 -7.84
C MET A 116 12.49 4.39 -8.46
N VAL A 117 11.41 4.44 -7.68
CA VAL A 117 10.08 4.84 -8.17
C VAL A 117 10.08 6.31 -8.56
N GLN A 118 10.62 7.17 -7.69
CA GLN A 118 10.75 8.61 -7.97
C GLN A 118 11.60 8.88 -9.21
N TRP A 119 12.72 8.16 -9.34
CA TRP A 119 13.60 8.26 -10.50
C TRP A 119 12.87 7.84 -11.79
N ILE A 120 12.15 6.71 -11.80
CA ILE A 120 11.37 6.27 -12.98
C ILE A 120 10.28 7.30 -13.33
N GLU A 121 9.54 7.81 -12.34
CA GLU A 121 8.51 8.83 -12.55
C GLU A 121 9.08 10.10 -13.20
N GLU A 122 10.25 10.56 -12.76
CA GLU A 122 10.91 11.76 -13.28
C GLU A 122 11.48 11.55 -14.70
N VAL A 123 12.10 10.39 -14.96
CA VAL A 123 12.57 10.03 -16.31
C VAL A 123 11.39 9.97 -17.29
N VAL A 124 10.30 9.30 -16.92
CA VAL A 124 9.13 9.19 -17.80
C VAL A 124 8.45 10.54 -17.98
N ALA A 125 8.32 11.35 -16.92
CA ALA A 125 7.71 12.68 -17.01
C ALA A 125 8.46 13.60 -17.98
N SER A 126 9.79 13.68 -17.85
CA SER A 126 10.62 14.51 -18.73
C SER A 126 10.57 14.05 -20.19
N LEU A 127 10.61 12.75 -20.45
CA LEU A 127 10.50 12.18 -21.79
C LEU A 127 9.09 12.34 -22.38
N TRP A 128 8.06 12.31 -21.55
CA TRP A 128 6.68 12.55 -21.95
C TRP A 128 6.46 14.00 -22.39
N GLU A 129 7.00 14.97 -21.63
CA GLU A 129 6.94 16.39 -21.96
C GLU A 129 7.63 16.71 -23.29
N ASN A 130 8.75 16.03 -23.58
CA ASN A 130 9.47 16.13 -24.84
C ASN A 130 8.80 15.36 -26.00
N GLN A 131 7.61 14.80 -25.80
CA GLN A 131 6.85 14.00 -26.78
C GLN A 131 7.59 12.77 -27.32
N ALA A 132 8.64 12.30 -26.64
CA ALA A 132 9.46 11.16 -27.07
C ALA A 132 8.80 9.79 -26.79
N LEU A 133 7.71 9.77 -26.01
CA LEU A 133 7.06 8.55 -25.48
C LEU A 133 5.70 8.22 -26.14
N GLN A 134 5.41 8.79 -27.31
CA GLN A 134 4.11 8.59 -28.01
C GLN A 134 3.99 7.26 -28.77
N ALA A 135 5.10 6.53 -28.93
CA ALA A 135 5.14 5.22 -29.57
C ALA A 135 6.05 4.26 -28.76
N PRO A 136 5.95 2.94 -28.96
CA PRO A 136 6.90 1.99 -28.38
C PRO A 136 8.33 2.37 -28.75
N CYS A 137 9.20 2.52 -27.75
CA CYS A 137 10.57 2.93 -27.96
C CYS A 137 11.52 2.28 -26.96
N HIS A 138 12.75 2.08 -27.41
CA HIS A 138 13.84 1.68 -26.53
C HIS A 138 14.35 2.91 -25.79
N LEU A 139 14.46 2.79 -24.46
CA LEU A 139 15.05 3.81 -23.62
C LEU A 139 16.50 3.46 -23.30
N SER A 140 17.40 4.37 -23.65
CA SER A 140 18.83 4.30 -23.32
C SER A 140 19.22 5.43 -22.38
N VAL A 141 20.41 5.32 -21.79
CA VAL A 141 20.99 6.34 -20.91
C VAL A 141 21.04 7.71 -21.61
N GLU A 142 21.29 7.74 -22.91
CA GLU A 142 21.44 8.98 -23.68
C GLU A 142 20.15 9.80 -23.79
N GLN A 143 19.00 9.12 -23.77
CA GLN A 143 17.69 9.77 -23.82
C GLN A 143 17.24 10.26 -22.43
N CYS A 144 17.83 9.72 -21.37
CA CYS A 144 17.56 10.14 -20.00
C CYS A 144 18.06 11.58 -19.77
N PRO A 145 17.35 12.42 -19.00
CA PRO A 145 17.82 13.75 -18.62
C PRO A 145 19.20 13.72 -17.96
N LYS A 146 20.06 14.69 -18.29
CA LYS A 146 21.47 14.72 -17.86
C LYS A 146 21.67 14.53 -16.36
N HIS A 147 20.77 15.06 -15.52
CA HIS A 147 20.86 14.95 -14.07
C HIS A 147 20.49 13.56 -13.53
N LEU A 148 19.72 12.76 -14.28
CA LEU A 148 19.27 11.41 -13.89
C LEU A 148 20.13 10.29 -14.49
N GLN A 149 20.98 10.59 -15.47
CA GLN A 149 21.85 9.62 -16.15
C GLN A 149 22.80 8.89 -15.20
N ALA A 150 23.31 9.58 -14.16
CA ALA A 150 24.24 9.00 -13.18
C ALA A 150 23.62 7.81 -12.44
N ASP A 151 22.33 7.90 -12.13
CA ASP A 151 21.59 6.89 -11.38
C ASP A 151 20.98 5.79 -12.26
N TRP A 152 21.09 5.88 -13.60
CA TRP A 152 20.55 4.87 -14.52
C TRP A 152 21.06 3.46 -14.21
N LYS A 153 22.37 3.32 -14.00
CA LYS A 153 22.99 2.01 -13.68
C LYS A 153 22.54 1.44 -12.33
N ARG A 154 22.02 2.29 -11.44
CA ARG A 154 21.57 1.90 -10.11
C ARG A 154 20.11 1.45 -10.11
N PHE A 155 19.25 2.11 -10.90
CA PHE A 155 17.80 1.92 -10.84
C PHE A 155 17.19 1.23 -12.06
N ALA A 156 17.89 1.16 -13.20
CA ALA A 156 17.41 0.54 -14.42
C ALA A 156 18.34 -0.55 -14.94
N PHE A 157 17.77 -1.53 -15.64
CA PHE A 157 18.54 -2.49 -16.43
C PHE A 157 19.02 -1.85 -17.75
N PRO A 158 20.01 -2.43 -18.44
CA PRO A 158 20.59 -1.85 -19.65
C PRO A 158 19.59 -1.64 -20.80
N HIS A 159 18.63 -2.56 -20.97
CA HIS A 159 17.66 -2.51 -22.06
C HIS A 159 16.26 -2.27 -21.52
N VAL A 160 15.80 -1.02 -21.65
CA VAL A 160 14.45 -0.62 -21.27
C VAL A 160 13.59 -0.48 -22.53
N LEU A 161 12.40 -1.04 -22.49
CA LEU A 161 11.34 -0.84 -23.46
C LEU A 161 10.21 -0.07 -22.79
N TRP A 162 9.84 1.06 -23.40
CA TRP A 162 8.64 1.79 -23.07
C TRP A 162 7.56 1.45 -24.10
N CYS A 163 6.34 1.15 -23.63
CA CYS A 163 5.18 1.01 -24.50
C CYS A 163 4.03 1.85 -23.93
N PRO A 164 3.59 2.91 -24.65
CA PRO A 164 2.55 3.80 -24.16
C PRO A 164 1.16 3.17 -24.29
N ILE A 165 0.28 3.47 -23.33
CA ILE A 165 -1.12 3.06 -23.32
C ILE A 165 -1.95 4.26 -23.74
N ILE A 166 -2.25 4.33 -25.04
CA ILE A 166 -2.94 5.45 -25.68
C ILE A 166 -4.26 4.95 -26.25
N TRP A 167 -5.35 5.68 -25.97
CA TRP A 167 -6.68 5.37 -26.50
C TRP A 167 -7.22 6.51 -27.38
N GLY A 168 -7.69 6.19 -28.59
CA GLY A 168 -8.39 7.12 -29.50
C GLY A 168 -7.54 8.31 -29.94
N ASN A 169 -8.09 9.53 -29.86
CA ASN A 169 -7.45 10.80 -30.24
C ASN A 169 -6.27 11.19 -29.32
N GLN A 170 -5.26 10.33 -29.20
CA GLN A 170 -4.05 10.54 -28.40
C GLN A 170 -4.29 10.80 -26.91
N ARG A 171 -5.37 10.24 -26.34
CA ARG A 171 -5.54 10.28 -24.89
C ARG A 171 -4.61 9.25 -24.25
N ALA A 172 -3.44 9.71 -23.84
CA ALA A 172 -2.52 8.92 -23.04
C ALA A 172 -3.14 8.67 -21.65
N MET A 173 -3.24 7.40 -21.29
CA MET A 173 -3.71 6.98 -19.97
C MET A 173 -2.52 6.62 -19.08
N GLY A 174 -1.42 6.19 -19.70
CA GLY A 174 -0.28 5.62 -19.02
C GLY A 174 0.74 5.00 -19.97
N GLY A 175 1.58 4.13 -19.44
CA GLY A 175 2.47 3.27 -20.20
C GLY A 175 3.07 2.17 -19.34
N ILE A 176 3.67 1.19 -19.99
CA ILE A 176 4.43 0.13 -19.35
C ILE A 176 5.91 0.31 -19.63
N TRP A 177 6.69 0.28 -18.55
CA TRP A 177 8.14 0.24 -18.54
C TRP A 177 8.58 -1.21 -18.32
N LEU A 178 9.31 -1.78 -19.26
CA LEU A 178 9.84 -3.14 -19.19
C LEU A 178 11.36 -3.08 -19.26
N ALA A 179 12.05 -3.75 -18.34
CA ALA A 179 13.51 -3.69 -18.25
C ALA A 179 14.12 -5.10 -18.13
N ARG A 180 15.21 -5.34 -18.88
CA ARG A 180 15.96 -6.60 -18.87
C ARG A 180 17.43 -6.42 -19.30
N GLU A 181 18.22 -7.48 -19.16
CA GLU A 181 19.65 -7.52 -19.48
C GLU A 181 19.97 -7.69 -20.98
N HIS A 182 18.98 -8.10 -21.80
CA HIS A 182 19.16 -8.42 -23.22
C HIS A 182 18.35 -7.46 -24.11
N PRO A 183 18.81 -7.15 -25.35
CA PRO A 183 18.08 -6.26 -26.25
C PRO A 183 16.72 -6.84 -26.63
N TRP A 184 15.72 -5.97 -26.83
CA TRP A 184 14.38 -6.37 -27.27
C TRP A 184 14.34 -6.70 -28.76
N GLN A 185 13.60 -7.74 -29.13
CA GLN A 185 13.35 -8.09 -30.52
C GLN A 185 12.11 -7.38 -31.04
N GLU A 186 12.09 -7.05 -32.32
CA GLU A 186 10.95 -6.34 -32.93
C GLU A 186 9.63 -7.11 -32.77
N ALA A 187 9.66 -8.44 -32.88
CA ALA A 187 8.48 -9.28 -32.67
C ALA A 187 7.90 -9.15 -31.25
N GLU A 188 8.76 -9.05 -30.23
CA GLU A 188 8.34 -8.86 -28.83
C GLU A 188 7.67 -7.49 -28.64
N ILE A 189 8.23 -6.45 -29.26
CA ILE A 189 7.68 -5.09 -29.21
C ILE A 189 6.28 -5.06 -29.82
N GLN A 190 6.06 -5.75 -30.94
CA GLN A 190 4.72 -5.84 -31.55
C GLN A 190 3.72 -6.60 -30.66
N VAL A 191 4.15 -7.65 -29.96
CA VAL A 191 3.29 -8.37 -29.00
C VAL A 191 2.90 -7.47 -27.83
N VAL A 192 3.86 -6.76 -27.23
CA VAL A 192 3.58 -5.83 -26.12
C VAL A 192 2.69 -4.68 -26.59
N ARG A 193 2.96 -4.13 -27.77
CA ARG A 193 2.14 -3.08 -28.37
C ARG A 193 0.68 -3.52 -28.50
N ARG A 194 0.43 -4.70 -29.09
CA ARG A 194 -0.93 -5.25 -29.22
C ARG A 194 -1.61 -5.46 -27.86
N LEU A 195 -0.87 -5.94 -26.86
CA LEU A 195 -1.39 -6.07 -25.51
C LEU A 195 -1.78 -4.70 -24.93
N THR A 196 -0.91 -3.70 -25.05
CA THR A 196 -1.17 -2.34 -24.55
C THR A 196 -2.36 -1.67 -25.24
N GLU A 197 -2.61 -1.95 -26.52
CA GLU A 197 -3.81 -1.49 -27.24
C GLU A 197 -5.09 -2.10 -26.65
N THR A 198 -5.06 -3.40 -26.31
CA THR A 198 -6.18 -4.08 -25.65
C THR A 198 -6.42 -3.54 -24.24
N VAL A 199 -5.34 -3.30 -23.49
CA VAL A 199 -5.41 -2.67 -22.17
C VAL A 199 -5.94 -1.25 -22.26
N ALA A 200 -5.54 -0.46 -23.26
CA ALA A 200 -6.03 0.91 -23.45
C ALA A 200 -7.56 0.94 -23.61
N HIS A 201 -8.11 -0.03 -24.35
CA HIS A 201 -9.56 -0.18 -24.49
C HIS A 201 -10.24 -0.46 -23.14
N ALA A 202 -9.75 -1.47 -22.39
CA ALA A 202 -10.31 -1.85 -21.10
C ALA A 202 -10.17 -0.71 -20.06
N TRP A 203 -9.01 -0.05 -20.02
CA TRP A 203 -8.75 1.09 -19.14
C TRP A 203 -9.71 2.23 -19.44
N ASN A 204 -9.97 2.56 -20.70
CA ASN A 204 -10.95 3.58 -21.06
C ASN A 204 -12.39 3.19 -20.69
N ALA A 205 -12.76 1.92 -20.80
CA ALA A 205 -14.07 1.44 -20.37
C ALA A 205 -14.24 1.56 -18.83
N LEU A 206 -13.20 1.25 -18.06
CA LEU A 206 -13.19 1.33 -16.60
C LEU A 206 -13.02 2.76 -16.06
N GLY A 207 -12.26 3.60 -16.77
CA GLY A 207 -11.94 4.98 -16.39
C GLY A 207 -13.07 5.99 -16.62
N LYS A 208 -14.12 5.61 -17.35
CA LYS A 208 -15.37 6.38 -17.39
C LYS A 208 -16.04 6.26 -16.03
N LYS A 209 -15.85 7.26 -15.16
CA LYS A 209 -16.72 7.43 -14.00
C LYS A 209 -18.17 7.34 -14.51
N LYS A 210 -18.96 6.39 -14.00
CA LYS A 210 -20.42 6.29 -14.22
C LYS A 210 -21.16 7.59 -13.85
N THR A 211 -20.47 8.57 -13.26
CA THR A 211 -20.95 9.92 -13.00
C THR A 211 -20.78 10.83 -14.23
N SER A 212 -21.43 10.51 -15.35
CA SER A 212 -21.88 11.58 -16.25
C SER A 212 -23.23 12.08 -15.76
N VAL A 213 -23.29 12.55 -14.51
CA VAL A 213 -24.30 13.53 -14.07
C VAL A 213 -23.86 14.91 -14.58
N LYS A 214 -23.56 15.00 -15.88
CA LYS A 214 -23.11 16.26 -16.51
C LYS A 214 -24.28 17.22 -16.77
N HIS A 215 -25.44 16.94 -16.18
CA HIS A 215 -26.67 17.73 -16.35
C HIS A 215 -27.54 17.77 -15.09
N TRP A 216 -27.03 17.39 -13.90
CA TRP A 216 -27.72 17.82 -12.69
C TRP A 216 -27.24 19.21 -12.32
N THR A 217 -27.68 20.20 -13.10
CA THR A 217 -27.57 21.60 -12.72
C THR A 217 -28.48 21.81 -11.52
N VAL A 218 -27.97 21.53 -10.32
CA VAL A 218 -28.63 21.96 -9.09
C VAL A 218 -28.75 23.47 -9.21
N SER A 219 -29.97 23.96 -9.33
CA SER A 219 -30.25 25.38 -9.48
C SER A 219 -29.52 26.14 -8.38
N LYS A 220 -28.92 27.29 -8.72
CA LYS A 220 -28.23 28.18 -7.77
C LYS A 220 -29.11 28.43 -6.52
N ARG A 221 -30.44 28.43 -6.69
CA ARG A 221 -31.43 28.57 -5.61
C ARG A 221 -31.45 27.39 -4.63
N TRP A 222 -31.31 26.15 -5.11
CA TRP A 222 -31.20 24.96 -4.27
C TRP A 222 -29.87 24.91 -3.52
N LEU A 223 -28.79 25.39 -4.14
CA LEU A 223 -27.50 25.51 -3.48
C LEU A 223 -27.53 26.54 -2.33
N TRP A 224 -28.16 27.70 -2.55
CA TRP A 224 -28.40 28.69 -1.48
C TRP A 224 -29.33 28.17 -0.38
N PHE A 225 -30.36 27.38 -0.73
CA PHE A 225 -31.21 26.72 0.26
C PHE A 225 -30.43 25.70 1.10
N GLY A 226 -29.59 24.87 0.47
CA GLY A 226 -28.74 23.91 1.17
C GLY A 226 -27.73 24.60 2.09
N LEU A 227 -27.15 25.72 1.65
CA LEU A 227 -26.25 26.52 2.47
C LEU A 227 -26.98 27.16 3.66
N ALA A 228 -28.16 27.74 3.44
CA ALA A 228 -28.98 28.31 4.50
C ALA A 228 -29.42 27.26 5.53
N LEU A 229 -29.75 26.05 5.07
CA LEU A 229 -30.09 24.92 5.92
C LEU A 229 -28.88 24.46 6.74
N LEU A 230 -27.70 24.34 6.13
CA LEU A 230 -26.46 23.97 6.82
C LEU A 230 -26.11 24.97 7.93
N VAL A 231 -26.18 26.27 7.61
CA VAL A 231 -25.95 27.34 8.60
C VAL A 231 -27.01 27.28 9.71
N GLY A 232 -28.28 27.05 9.36
CA GLY A 232 -29.36 26.87 10.34
C GLY A 232 -29.11 25.70 11.29
N VAL A 233 -28.62 24.56 10.78
CA VAL A 233 -28.26 23.40 11.60
C VAL A 233 -27.06 23.70 12.52
N MET A 234 -26.05 24.43 12.05
CA MET A 234 -24.93 24.85 12.91
C MET A 234 -25.33 25.83 14.01
N CYS A 235 -26.40 26.61 13.82
CA CYS A 235 -26.94 27.50 14.85
C CYS A 235 -27.76 26.75 15.92
N VAL A 236 -28.05 25.45 15.73
CA VAL A 236 -28.71 24.65 16.77
C VAL A 236 -27.66 24.22 17.79
N PRO A 237 -27.75 24.68 19.05
CA PRO A 237 -26.76 24.33 20.07
C PRO A 237 -26.88 22.84 20.40
N VAL A 238 -25.88 22.06 20.01
CA VAL A 238 -25.75 20.66 20.41
C VAL A 238 -25.31 20.63 21.86
N ARG A 239 -26.25 20.38 22.78
CA ARG A 239 -25.94 20.21 24.19
C ARG A 239 -25.25 18.86 24.39
N LEU A 240 -23.92 18.85 24.41
CA LEU A 240 -23.17 17.72 24.94
C LEU A 240 -23.36 17.70 26.47
N SER A 241 -23.99 16.66 26.98
CA SER A 241 -23.94 16.33 28.40
C SER A 241 -22.79 15.33 28.59
N THR A 242 -21.75 15.75 29.31
CA THR A 242 -20.71 14.84 29.77
C THR A 242 -21.00 14.50 31.22
N LEU A 243 -21.03 13.21 31.54
CA LEU A 243 -20.98 12.74 32.92
C LEU A 243 -19.53 12.90 33.39
N ALA A 244 -19.18 14.10 33.86
CA ALA A 244 -17.92 14.34 34.54
C ALA A 244 -18.04 13.80 35.99
N PRO A 245 -16.99 13.15 36.53
CA PRO A 245 -16.99 12.74 37.93
C PRO A 245 -17.06 14.00 38.80
N VAL A 246 -18.19 14.20 39.46
CA VAL A 246 -18.38 15.24 40.47
C VAL A 246 -17.98 14.64 41.81
N GLU A 247 -17.01 15.25 42.46
CA GLU A 247 -16.65 14.95 43.84
C GLU A 247 -17.23 16.07 44.73
N VAL A 248 -17.99 15.68 45.75
CA VAL A 248 -18.57 16.61 46.73
C VAL A 248 -17.56 16.76 47.85
N VAL A 249 -16.85 17.88 47.87
CA VAL A 249 -15.88 18.24 48.93
C VAL A 249 -16.47 19.35 49.80
N ALA A 250 -16.22 19.27 51.11
CA ALA A 250 -16.61 20.33 52.04
C ALA A 250 -15.87 21.63 51.70
N ARG A 251 -16.60 22.75 51.67
CA ARG A 251 -16.02 24.08 51.35
C ARG A 251 -15.02 24.56 52.40
N ASP A 252 -15.32 24.31 53.67
CA ASP A 252 -14.50 24.68 54.82
C ASP A 252 -14.49 23.53 55.84
N PRO A 253 -13.58 22.56 55.73
CA PRO A 253 -13.52 21.44 56.66
C PRO A 253 -12.94 21.88 58.01
N ALA A 254 -13.71 21.70 59.08
CA ALA A 254 -13.21 21.83 60.44
C ALA A 254 -12.74 20.46 60.93
N VAL A 255 -11.44 20.32 61.22
CA VAL A 255 -10.89 19.08 61.78
C VAL A 255 -11.15 19.07 63.28
N VAL A 256 -11.97 18.13 63.74
CA VAL A 256 -12.25 17.91 65.16
C VAL A 256 -11.40 16.74 65.64
N THR A 257 -10.51 16.99 66.59
CA THR A 257 -9.68 15.94 67.21
C THR A 257 -10.33 15.42 68.48
N ALA A 258 -10.31 14.10 68.64
CA ALA A 258 -10.72 13.44 69.87
C ALA A 258 -9.86 13.88 71.08
N PRO A 259 -10.45 14.12 72.26
CA PRO A 259 -9.69 14.42 73.48
C PRO A 259 -9.05 13.18 74.12
N LEU A 260 -9.41 11.98 73.66
CA LEU A 260 -8.99 10.69 74.21
C LEU A 260 -8.61 9.78 73.04
N ASP A 261 -7.60 8.93 73.22
CA ASP A 261 -7.26 7.89 72.25
C ASP A 261 -8.33 6.79 72.29
N GLY A 262 -8.99 6.54 71.17
CA GLY A 262 -10.06 5.56 71.08
C GLY A 262 -10.51 5.31 69.64
N VAL A 263 -11.19 4.19 69.42
CA VAL A 263 -11.78 3.81 68.14
C VAL A 263 -13.25 4.23 68.12
N ILE A 264 -13.72 4.80 67.00
CA ILE A 264 -15.13 5.16 66.81
C ILE A 264 -15.89 3.88 66.45
N ALA A 265 -16.88 3.51 67.27
CA ALA A 265 -17.73 2.34 67.04
C ALA A 265 -18.83 2.62 66.01
N GLU A 266 -19.52 3.76 66.15
CA GLU A 266 -20.59 4.16 65.22
C GLU A 266 -20.71 5.69 65.12
N ILE A 267 -21.10 6.16 63.94
CA ILE A 267 -21.51 7.53 63.68
C ILE A 267 -23.04 7.52 63.66
N LEU A 268 -23.66 8.26 64.58
CA LEU A 268 -25.10 8.23 64.85
C LEU A 268 -25.91 9.15 63.93
N VAL A 269 -25.23 10.03 63.20
CA VAL A 269 -25.84 11.08 62.39
C VAL A 269 -25.56 10.83 60.90
N ASP A 270 -26.60 10.94 60.09
CA ASP A 270 -26.49 10.81 58.64
C ASP A 270 -25.76 12.01 57.99
N PRO A 271 -25.01 11.80 56.89
CA PRO A 271 -24.33 12.87 56.17
C PRO A 271 -25.28 14.01 55.76
N ASN A 272 -24.81 15.26 55.85
CA ASN A 272 -25.56 16.49 55.52
C ASN A 272 -26.73 16.85 56.47
N THR A 273 -26.77 16.26 57.66
CA THR A 273 -27.76 16.62 58.69
C THR A 273 -27.25 17.79 59.53
N ALA A 274 -28.12 18.75 59.85
CA ALA A 274 -27.80 19.84 60.76
C ALA A 274 -27.85 19.34 62.22
N VAL A 275 -26.73 19.44 62.94
CA VAL A 275 -26.62 19.03 64.35
C VAL A 275 -26.67 20.24 65.29
N GLN A 276 -27.25 20.06 66.48
CA GLN A 276 -27.30 21.08 67.54
C GLN A 276 -26.24 20.84 68.62
N GLU A 277 -25.91 21.87 69.38
CA GLU A 277 -24.98 21.76 70.51
C GLU A 277 -25.53 20.80 71.57
N GLY A 278 -24.74 19.79 71.93
CA GLY A 278 -25.13 18.71 72.86
C GLY A 278 -25.66 17.43 72.20
N GLU A 279 -25.82 17.42 70.87
CA GLU A 279 -26.22 16.23 70.13
C GLU A 279 -25.05 15.24 69.98
N THR A 280 -25.30 13.95 70.22
CA THR A 280 -24.26 12.92 70.15
C THR A 280 -24.02 12.53 68.70
N ILE A 281 -22.85 12.90 68.16
CA ILE A 281 -22.51 12.68 66.75
C ILE A 281 -21.95 11.27 66.52
N PHE A 282 -21.14 10.77 67.45
CA PHE A 282 -20.48 9.47 67.34
C PHE A 282 -20.27 8.85 68.73
N ARG A 283 -20.10 7.52 68.77
CA ARG A 283 -19.85 6.74 70.00
C ARG A 283 -18.51 6.02 69.91
N TYR A 284 -17.73 6.04 70.99
CA TYR A 284 -16.49 5.27 71.11
C TYR A 284 -16.76 3.80 71.37
N GLU A 285 -15.81 2.95 70.97
CA GLU A 285 -15.75 1.56 71.38
C GLU A 285 -15.22 1.45 72.81
N ASP A 286 -15.96 0.74 73.67
CA ASP A 286 -15.70 0.64 75.12
C ASP A 286 -14.88 -0.61 75.50
N THR A 287 -14.56 -1.49 74.53
CA THR A 287 -13.95 -2.80 74.84
C THR A 287 -12.58 -2.69 75.48
N THR A 288 -11.72 -1.80 74.99
CA THR A 288 -10.39 -1.54 75.55
C THR A 288 -10.48 -0.93 76.94
N PHE A 289 -11.28 0.13 77.11
CA PHE A 289 -11.46 0.79 78.40
C PHE A 289 -12.02 -0.16 79.47
N ARG A 290 -12.97 -1.01 79.09
CA ARG A 290 -13.56 -2.00 79.99
C ARG A 290 -12.57 -3.10 80.37
N ASN A 291 -11.77 -3.58 79.42
CA ASN A 291 -10.71 -4.55 79.69
C ASN A 291 -9.64 -3.96 80.63
N ASP A 292 -9.20 -2.72 80.37
CA ASP A 292 -8.20 -2.04 81.20
C ASP A 292 -8.72 -1.82 82.63
N TYR A 293 -10.01 -1.47 82.76
CA TYR A 293 -10.66 -1.37 84.07
C TYR A 293 -10.68 -2.70 84.81
N GLU A 294 -11.09 -3.79 84.15
CA GLU A 294 -11.11 -5.13 84.76
C GLU A 294 -9.72 -5.62 85.17
N VAL A 295 -8.68 -5.30 84.39
CA VAL A 295 -7.29 -5.62 84.73
C VAL A 295 -6.83 -4.79 85.93
N ALA A 296 -7.13 -3.49 85.96
CA ALA A 296 -6.78 -2.63 87.08
C ALA A 296 -7.45 -3.07 88.38
N GLU A 297 -8.72 -3.47 88.35
CA GLU A 297 -9.45 -4.00 89.50
C GLU A 297 -8.82 -5.29 90.05
N LYS A 298 -8.46 -6.23 89.15
CA LYS A 298 -7.76 -7.46 89.53
C LYS A 298 -6.38 -7.18 90.13
N ASN A 299 -5.64 -6.24 89.56
CA ASN A 299 -4.33 -5.83 90.09
C ASN A 299 -4.45 -5.22 91.48
N LEU A 300 -5.49 -4.41 91.72
CA LEU A 300 -5.79 -3.87 93.04
C LEU A 300 -6.10 -4.98 94.05
N ALA A 301 -6.91 -5.97 93.66
CA ALA A 301 -7.23 -7.11 94.53
C ALA A 301 -5.97 -7.93 94.88
N VAL A 302 -5.10 -8.21 93.91
CA VAL A 302 -3.80 -8.88 94.13
C VAL A 302 -2.91 -8.06 95.05
N GLY A 303 -2.78 -6.75 94.82
CA GLY A 303 -1.99 -5.86 95.66
C GLY A 303 -2.48 -5.81 97.11
N PHE A 304 -3.80 -5.81 97.34
CA PHE A 304 -4.37 -5.92 98.69
C PHE A 304 -4.05 -7.26 99.35
N MET A 305 -4.06 -8.36 98.59
CA MET A 305 -3.71 -9.69 99.12
C MET A 305 -2.21 -9.82 99.43
N GLU A 306 -1.34 -9.28 98.59
CA GLU A 306 0.10 -9.20 98.85
C GLU A 306 0.39 -8.35 100.09
N TYR A 307 -0.23 -7.17 100.21
CA TYR A 307 -0.10 -6.31 101.39
C TYR A 307 -0.51 -7.04 102.67
N ARG A 308 -1.64 -7.77 102.65
CA ARG A 308 -2.09 -8.60 103.78
C ARG A 308 -1.10 -9.73 104.07
N LYS A 309 -0.58 -10.40 103.05
CA LYS A 309 0.42 -11.48 103.20
C LYS A 309 1.71 -10.98 103.82
N VAL A 310 2.25 -9.84 103.40
CA VAL A 310 3.46 -9.24 103.99
C VAL A 310 3.20 -8.83 105.43
N THR A 311 2.06 -8.17 105.69
CA THR A 311 1.71 -7.71 107.04
C THR A 311 1.53 -8.91 107.99
N GLN A 312 0.89 -9.99 107.56
CA GLN A 312 0.68 -11.20 108.37
C GLN A 312 1.93 -12.08 108.47
N GLY A 313 2.73 -12.19 107.40
CA GLY A 313 3.98 -12.94 107.37
C GLY A 313 5.04 -12.35 108.31
N ALA A 314 5.10 -11.02 108.44
CA ALA A 314 5.97 -10.34 109.40
C ALA A 314 5.67 -10.67 110.88
N PHE A 315 4.48 -11.21 111.20
CA PHE A 315 4.13 -11.65 112.56
C PHE A 315 4.37 -13.16 112.81
N LEU A 316 4.52 -13.96 111.76
CA LEU A 316 4.68 -15.42 111.85
C LEU A 316 6.13 -15.88 111.66
N ASP A 317 6.99 -15.04 111.09
CA ASP A 317 8.41 -15.33 110.85
C ASP A 317 9.29 -14.79 111.99
N ASP A 318 9.16 -15.37 113.19
CA ASP A 318 10.09 -15.20 114.34
C ASP A 318 11.05 -16.42 114.45
N GLU A 319 11.10 -17.29 113.42
CA GLU A 319 11.98 -18.47 113.38
C GLU A 319 12.75 -18.64 112.06
N SER A 320 13.15 -17.53 111.44
CA SER A 320 14.26 -17.51 110.46
C SER A 320 15.35 -16.50 110.85
N GLY A 321 15.59 -16.38 112.16
CA GLY A 321 16.93 -16.12 112.69
C GLY A 321 17.66 -17.45 112.91
N ALA A 322 18.86 -17.59 112.37
CA ALA A 322 19.84 -18.67 112.61
C ALA A 322 19.82 -19.92 111.70
N SER A 323 19.96 -19.70 110.39
CA SER A 323 21.07 -20.36 109.67
C SER A 323 21.57 -19.44 108.55
N MET A 324 22.40 -18.46 108.91
CA MET A 324 23.42 -17.93 107.98
C MET A 324 24.46 -19.03 107.73
N PRO A 325 25.07 -19.04 106.54
CA PRO A 325 26.33 -18.32 106.34
C PRO A 325 26.21 -17.08 105.45
#